data_AF-A0A612KHD8-F1
#
_entry.id   AF-A0A612KHD8-F1
#
_cell.length_a   1.000
_cell.length_b   1.000
_cell.length_c   1.000
_cell.angle_alpha   90.00
_cell.angle_beta   90.00
_cell.angle_gamma   90.00
#
_symmetry.space_group_name_H-M   'P 1'
#
loop_
_entity.id
_entity.type
_entity.pdbx_description
1 polymer ?
#
loop_
_entity_poly.entity_id
_entity_poly.type
_entity_poly.pdbx_seq_one_letter_code
_entity_poly.pdbx_strand_id
1 'polypeptide(L)' 'MFVELVYDKRNVAGLPGANDIILTELTKRVRRIFPDAEVKVKPMQANGLNSDASKSDREKLNRLLEEMFEVTNK' A
#
# COMPACT_ATOMS: atom_id res chain seq x y z
N MET A 1 8.97 -8.88 7.76
CA MET A 1 7.56 -8.44 7.77
C MET A 1 7.06 -8.42 6.34
N PHE A 2 5.93 -9.04 6.09
CA PHE A 2 5.22 -9.05 4.84
C PHE A 2 4.13 -7.98 4.84
N VAL A 3 3.98 -7.25 3.73
CA VAL A 3 2.92 -6.26 3.51
C VAL A 3 2.37 -6.43 2.11
N GLU A 4 1.08 -6.72 1.98
CA GLU A 4 0.37 -6.73 0.71
C GLU A 4 -0.82 -5.77 0.75
N LEU A 5 -0.76 -4.75 -0.13
CA LEU A 5 -1.87 -3.84 -0.37
C LEU A 5 -2.79 -4.44 -1.43
N VAL A 6 -4.00 -4.76 -1.03
CA VAL A 6 -5.10 -5.10 -1.94
C VAL A 6 -5.83 -3.81 -2.26
N TYR A 7 -5.89 -3.42 -3.53
CA TYR A 7 -6.59 -2.20 -3.95
C TYR A 7 -7.71 -2.52 -4.95
N ASP A 8 -8.80 -1.75 -4.88
CA ASP A 8 -9.88 -1.84 -5.84
C ASP A 8 -9.41 -1.33 -7.20
N LYS A 9 -9.25 -2.25 -8.15
CA LYS A 9 -8.74 -1.95 -9.49
C LYS A 9 -9.62 -0.98 -10.28
N ARG A 10 -10.90 -0.84 -9.90
CA ARG A 10 -11.82 0.11 -10.53
C ARG A 10 -11.41 1.56 -10.28
N ASN A 11 -10.75 1.83 -9.14
CA ASN A 11 -10.30 3.18 -8.77
C ASN A 11 -9.16 3.69 -9.67
N VAL A 12 -8.44 2.78 -10.33
CA VAL A 12 -7.27 3.10 -11.17
C VAL A 12 -7.41 2.62 -12.60
N ALA A 13 -8.62 2.26 -13.04
CA ALA A 13 -8.87 1.68 -14.36
C ALA A 13 -8.47 2.62 -15.52
N GLY A 14 -8.44 3.93 -15.29
CA GLY A 14 -7.99 4.94 -16.26
C GLY A 14 -6.50 5.30 -16.17
N LEU A 15 -5.72 4.65 -15.29
CA LEU A 15 -4.31 4.96 -15.07
C LEU A 15 -3.42 3.81 -15.57
N PRO A 16 -2.79 3.95 -16.75
CA PRO A 16 -1.83 2.97 -17.24
C PRO A 16 -0.67 2.78 -16.25
N GLY A 17 -0.27 1.53 -16.00
CA GLY A 17 0.85 1.24 -15.09
C GLY A 17 0.55 1.50 -13.61
N ALA A 18 -0.72 1.67 -13.21
CA ALA A 18 -1.09 1.94 -11.82
C ALA A 18 -0.51 0.93 -10.82
N ASN A 19 -0.39 -0.35 -11.20
CA ASN A 19 0.17 -1.38 -10.34
C ASN A 19 1.62 -1.06 -9.93
N ASP A 20 2.47 -0.73 -10.92
CA ASP A 20 3.88 -0.42 -10.70
C ASP A 20 4.05 0.89 -9.92
N ILE A 21 3.21 1.89 -10.21
CA ILE A 21 3.20 3.17 -9.50
C ILE A 21 2.89 2.95 -8.01
N ILE A 22 1.81 2.21 -7.72
CA ILE A 22 1.39 1.91 -6.34
C ILE A 22 2.47 1.06 -5.64
N LEU A 23 3.01 0.03 -6.31
CA LEU A 23 4.05 -0.81 -5.74
C LEU A 23 5.30 0.00 -5.39
N THR A 24 5.73 0.88 -6.29
CA THR A 24 6.92 1.71 -6.11
C THR A 24 6.76 2.65 -4.91
N GLU A 25 5.65 3.37 -4.83
CA GLU A 25 5.41 4.32 -3.74
C GLU A 25 5.22 3.61 -2.40
N LEU A 26 4.45 2.51 -2.37
CA LEU A 26 4.27 1.70 -1.16
C LEU A 26 5.61 1.14 -0.67
N THR A 27 6.43 0.59 -1.57
CA THR A 27 7.74 0.04 -1.24
C THR A 27 8.65 1.10 -0.62
N LYS A 28 8.69 2.29 -1.24
CA LYS A 28 9.49 3.41 -0.74
C LYS A 28 9.09 3.82 0.67
N ARG A 29 7.78 3.98 0.94
CA ARG A 29 7.30 4.41 2.26
C ARG A 29 7.46 3.33 3.32
N VAL A 30 7.10 2.08 3.01
CA VAL A 30 7.18 0.96 3.96
C VAL A 30 8.64 0.70 4.34
N ARG A 31 9.57 0.63 3.37
CA ARG A 31 10.99 0.37 3.65
C ARG A 31 11.70 1.51 4.37
N ARG A 32 11.15 2.73 4.38
CA ARG A 32 11.64 3.82 5.23
C ARG A 32 11.47 3.51 6.73
N ILE A 33 10.43 2.76 7.09
CA ILE A 33 10.11 2.40 8.48
C ILE A 33 10.57 0.97 8.80
N PHE A 34 10.44 0.07 7.82
CA PHE A 34 10.73 -1.35 7.94
C PHE A 34 11.64 -1.78 6.77
N PRO A 35 12.97 -1.56 6.87
CA PRO A 35 13.90 -1.72 5.75
C PRO A 35 13.84 -3.08 5.05
N ASP A 36 13.64 -4.14 5.82
CA ASP A 36 13.63 -5.53 5.34
C ASP A 36 12.22 -6.04 4.99
N ALA A 37 11.24 -5.14 4.85
CA ALA A 37 9.88 -5.54 4.49
C ALA A 37 9.79 -6.05 3.05
N GLU A 38 9.09 -7.17 2.89
CA GLU A 38 8.60 -7.64 1.59
C GLU A 38 7.27 -6.96 1.29
N VAL A 39 7.19 -6.26 0.16
CA VAL A 39 6.04 -5.45 -0.22
C VAL A 39 5.45 -5.98 -1.52
N LYS A 40 4.13 -6.19 -1.52
CA LYS A 40 3.34 -6.61 -2.69
C LYS A 40 2.11 -5.73 -2.86
N VAL A 41 1.57 -5.74 -4.07
CA VAL A 41 0.28 -5.10 -4.38
C VAL A 41 -0.57 -6.07 -5.18
N LYS A 42 -1.87 -6.07 -4.96
CA LYS A 42 -2.81 -6.96 -5.65
C LYS A 42 -4.07 -6.20 -6.09
N PRO A 43 -4.37 -6.13 -7.40
CA PRO A 43 -5.61 -5.53 -7.88
C PRO A 43 -6.80 -6.48 -7.66
N MET A 44 -7.80 -6.04 -6.90
CA MET A 44 -9.04 -6.79 -6.61
C MET A 44 -10.29 -5.91 -6.76
N GLN A 45 -11.46 -6.38 -6.32
CA GLN A 45 -12.71 -5.61 -6.28
C GLN A 45 -13.02 -5.04 -4.87
N ALA A 46 -12.02 -4.97 -3.99
CA ALA A 46 -12.12 -4.42 -2.65
C ALA A 46 -10.74 -3.92 -2.19
N ASN A 47 -10.72 -3.00 -1.22
CA ASN A 47 -9.50 -2.53 -0.57
C ASN A 47 -9.17 -3.38 0.67
N GLY A 48 -7.89 -3.59 0.96
CA GLY A 48 -7.44 -4.30 2.15
C GLY A 48 -5.92 -4.26 2.35
N LEU A 49 -5.49 -4.55 3.58
CA LEU A 49 -4.08 -4.67 3.95
C LEU A 49 -3.82 -6.01 4.63
N ASN A 50 -3.02 -6.86 3.98
CA ASN A 50 -2.57 -8.13 4.52
C ASN A 50 -1.14 -7.97 5.05
N SER A 51 -0.87 -8.43 6.27
CA SER A 51 0.46 -8.34 6.88
C SER A 51 0.59 -9.28 8.06
N ASP A 52 1.80 -9.77 8.32
CA ASP A 52 2.22 -10.50 9.52
C ASP A 52 2.67 -9.55 10.65
N ALA A 53 2.44 -8.24 10.50
CA ALA A 53 2.80 -7.21 11.46
C ALA A 53 2.12 -7.38 12.83
N SER A 54 2.82 -6.93 13.86
CA SER A 54 2.24 -6.71 15.18
C SER A 54 1.09 -5.69 15.12
N LYS A 55 0.21 -5.66 16.12
CA LYS A 55 -0.89 -4.67 16.20
C LYS A 55 -0.37 -3.23 16.06
N SER A 56 0.71 -2.90 16.79
CA SER A 56 1.31 -1.57 16.75
C SER A 56 1.91 -1.21 15.39
N ASP A 57 2.51 -2.18 14.70
CA ASP A 57 3.09 -1.92 13.38
C ASP A 57 2.01 -1.83 12.30
N ARG A 58 0.91 -2.59 12.45
CA ARG A 58 -0.28 -2.46 11.60
C ARG A 58 -0.90 -1.06 11.69
N GLU A 59 -0.95 -0.46 12.88
CA GLU A 59 -1.42 0.93 13.04
C GLU A 59 -0.52 1.93 12.30
N LYS A 60 0.82 1.77 12.35
CA LYS A 60 1.75 2.60 11.57
C LYS A 60 1.54 2.43 10.07
N LEU A 61 1.33 1.19 9.61
CA LEU A 61 1.06 0.90 8.20
C LEU A 61 -0.25 1.55 7.71
N ASN A 62 -1.31 1.50 8.51
CA ASN A 62 -2.59 2.13 8.15
C ASN A 62 -2.45 3.65 8.01
N ARG A 63 -1.79 4.34 8.96
CA ARG A 63 -1.54 5.79 8.88
C ARG A 63 -0.73 6.16 7.63
N LEU A 64 0.31 5.38 7.34
CA LEU A 64 1.12 5.56 6.13
C LEU A 64 0.29 5.43 4.84
N LEU A 65 -0.64 4.47 4.79
CA LEU A 65 -1.54 4.29 3.66
C LEU A 65 -2.54 5.45 3.53
N GLU A 66 -3.12 5.91 4.63
CA GLU A 66 -3.99 7.10 4.66
C GLU A 66 -3.25 8.31 4.08
N GLU A 67 -2.03 8.59 4.56
CA GLU A 67 -1.18 9.66 4.02
C GLU A 67 -0.78 9.46 2.55
N MET A 68 -0.76 8.23 2.04
CA MET A 68 -0.43 7.96 0.64
C MET A 68 -1.57 8.32 -0.30
N PHE A 69 -2.82 8.12 0.13
CA PHE A 69 -4.02 8.34 -0.68
C PHE A 69 -4.73 9.68 -0.41
N GLU A 70 -4.50 10.33 0.74
CA GLU A 70 -5.02 11.67 1.02
C GLU A 70 -4.33 12.77 0.20
N VAL A 71 -3.03 12.60 -0.10
CA VAL A 71 -2.22 13.60 -0.82
C VAL A 71 -2.67 13.77 -2.28
N THR A 72 -3.40 12.80 -2.85
CA THR A 72 -3.93 12.87 -4.22
C THR A 72 -5.22 13.68 -4.39
N ASN A 73 -5.81 14.23 -3.32
CA ASN A 73 -7.07 15.01 -3.34
C ASN A 73 -6.89 16.53 -3.20
N LYS A 74 -5.72 17.09 -3.57
CA LYS A 74 -5.48 18.55 -3.62
C LYS A 74 -5.14 19.03 -5.01
#